data_AF-A0A921GET0-F1
#
_entry.id   AF-A0A921GET0-F1
#
_cell.length_a   1.000
_cell.length_b   1.000
_cell.length_c   1.000
_cell.angle_alpha   90.00
_cell.angle_beta   90.00
_cell.angle_gamma   90.00
#
_symmetry.space_group_name_H-M   'P 1'
#
loop_
_entity.id
_entity.type
_entity.pdbx_description
1 polymer ?
#
loop_
_entity_poly.entity_id
_entity_poly.type
_entity_poly.pdbx_seq_one_letter_code
_entity_poly.pdbx_strand_id
1 'polypeptide(L)'
;MTKECSIVKGISIFLSLIGIASIAMAAIAYFLGPTVDLGIEDQGAMVLAAAVVLLFIGALELVTGVMGIRLSKDPARLKPFVVSATILTLVNLFEVFMKIGSDEDGPIWVNLLYAALAFTAIVYASRAMKGADAQ
;
A
#
# COMPACT_ATOMS: atom_id res chain seq x y z
N MET A 1 -20.99 11.63 9.47
CA MET A 1 -20.04 10.92 8.59
C MET A 1 -20.83 9.92 7.77
N THR A 2 -20.70 9.94 6.44
CA THR A 2 -21.47 9.03 5.56
C THR A 2 -20.93 7.59 5.66
N LYS A 3 -21.71 6.61 5.19
CA LYS A 3 -21.30 5.20 5.19
C LYS A 3 -20.02 5.01 4.37
N GLU A 4 -19.93 5.69 3.25
CA GLU A 4 -18.80 5.70 2.32
C GLU A 4 -17.54 6.22 3.00
N CYS A 5 -17.62 7.35 3.70
CA CYS A 5 -16.50 7.89 4.48
C CYS A 5 -16.05 6.93 5.59
N SER A 6 -16.97 6.19 6.21
CA SER A 6 -16.64 5.17 7.22
C SER A 6 -15.84 4.02 6.63
N ILE A 7 -16.22 3.55 5.45
CA ILE A 7 -15.50 2.51 4.72
C ILE A 7 -14.11 3.00 4.32
N VAL A 8 -13.99 4.20 3.76
CA VAL A 8 -12.70 4.82 3.42
C VAL A 8 -11.81 4.89 4.65
N LYS A 9 -12.35 5.35 5.80
CA LYS A 9 -11.59 5.42 7.05
C LYS A 9 -11.12 4.03 7.51
N GLY A 10 -11.97 3.02 7.44
CA GLY A 10 -11.63 1.64 7.80
C GLY A 10 -10.48 1.08 6.96
N ILE A 11 -10.59 1.19 5.62
CA ILE A 11 -9.53 0.77 4.69
C ILE A 11 -8.24 1.56 4.95
N SER A 12 -8.36 2.85 5.24
CA SER A 12 -7.20 3.73 5.49
C SER A 12 -6.47 3.42 6.80
N ILE A 13 -7.19 2.99 7.84
CA ILE A 13 -6.59 2.45 9.07
C ILE A 13 -5.82 1.18 8.75
N PHE A 14 -6.42 0.26 7.99
CA PHE A 14 -5.75 -0.97 7.58
C PHE A 14 -4.46 -0.68 6.80
N LEU A 15 -4.52 0.19 5.77
CA LEU A 15 -3.34 0.61 5.00
C LEU A 15 -2.25 1.24 5.90
N SER A 16 -2.64 2.02 6.92
CA SER A 16 -1.68 2.60 7.86
C SER A 16 -0.97 1.53 8.69
N LEU A 17 -1.72 0.52 9.17
CA LEU A 17 -1.16 -0.57 9.96
C LEU A 17 -0.19 -1.43 9.15
N ILE A 18 -0.56 -1.74 7.91
CA ILE A 18 0.34 -2.45 6.99
C ILE A 18 1.57 -1.60 6.70
N GLY A 19 1.41 -0.31 6.36
CA GLY A 19 2.54 0.56 6.09
C GLY A 19 3.55 0.61 7.25
N ILE A 20 3.04 0.66 8.49
CA ILE A 20 3.88 0.56 9.70
C ILE A 20 4.60 -0.80 9.77
N ALA A 21 3.89 -1.89 9.51
CA ALA A 21 4.49 -3.23 9.50
C ALA A 21 5.57 -3.36 8.42
N SER A 22 5.32 -2.87 7.21
CA SER A 22 6.27 -2.82 6.09
C SER A 22 7.52 -2.02 6.45
N ILE A 23 7.37 -0.83 7.07
CA ILE A 23 8.49 -0.02 7.55
C ILE A 23 9.29 -0.76 8.63
N ALA A 24 8.61 -1.43 9.57
CA ALA A 24 9.27 -2.21 10.62
C ALA A 24 10.06 -3.38 10.02
N MET A 25 9.48 -4.10 9.07
CA MET A 25 10.14 -5.20 8.35
C MET A 25 11.33 -4.69 7.53
N ALA A 26 11.22 -3.53 6.90
CA ALA A 26 12.33 -2.90 6.19
C ALA A 26 13.48 -2.54 7.13
N ALA A 27 13.18 -1.98 8.31
CA ALA A 27 14.18 -1.68 9.33
C ALA A 27 14.85 -2.97 9.83
N ILE A 28 14.08 -4.02 10.09
CA ILE A 28 14.60 -5.34 10.47
C ILE A 28 15.55 -5.86 9.37
N ALA A 29 15.12 -5.86 8.11
CA ALA A 29 15.96 -6.32 6.99
C ALA A 29 17.24 -5.49 6.85
N TYR A 30 17.17 -4.17 7.03
CA TYR A 30 18.32 -3.28 6.94
C TYR A 30 19.35 -3.51 8.06
N PHE A 31 18.90 -3.61 9.32
CA PHE A 31 19.80 -3.69 10.48
C PHE A 31 20.20 -5.12 10.85
N LEU A 32 19.31 -6.10 10.68
CA LEU A 32 19.52 -7.50 11.08
C LEU A 32 19.79 -8.43 9.89
N GLY A 33 19.48 -8.00 8.66
CA GLY A 33 19.80 -8.76 7.46
C GLY A 33 21.27 -9.17 7.34
N PRO A 34 22.23 -8.24 7.58
CA PRO A 34 23.66 -8.55 7.51
C PRO A 34 24.17 -9.55 8.57
N THR A 35 23.40 -9.77 9.64
CA THR A 35 23.80 -10.71 10.72
C THR A 35 23.34 -12.14 10.47
N VAL A 36 22.56 -12.38 9.40
CA VAL A 36 22.06 -13.71 9.02
C VAL A 36 22.81 -14.14 7.77
N ASP A 37 23.64 -15.18 7.88
CA ASP A 37 24.32 -15.78 6.73
C ASP A 37 23.51 -16.98 6.20
N LEU A 38 23.04 -16.88 4.95
CA LEU A 38 22.32 -17.94 4.25
C LEU A 38 23.17 -18.63 3.18
N GLY A 39 24.46 -18.24 3.03
CA GLY A 39 25.35 -18.79 2.02
C GLY A 39 24.99 -18.39 0.58
N ILE A 40 24.25 -17.29 0.40
CA ILE A 40 23.83 -16.77 -0.92
C ILE A 40 24.84 -15.74 -1.41
N GLU A 41 25.28 -15.86 -2.66
CA GLU A 41 26.15 -14.87 -3.31
C GLU A 41 25.44 -13.50 -3.37
N ASP A 42 26.14 -12.42 -3.02
CA ASP A 42 25.60 -11.05 -2.96
C ASP A 42 24.37 -10.84 -2.04
N GLN A 43 24.14 -11.74 -1.07
CA GLN A 43 23.00 -11.66 -0.14
C GLN A 43 22.84 -10.28 0.50
N GLY A 44 23.94 -9.68 0.98
CA GLY A 44 23.90 -8.38 1.65
C GLY A 44 23.34 -7.28 0.75
N ALA A 45 23.71 -7.27 -0.54
CA ALA A 45 23.22 -6.29 -1.50
C ALA A 45 21.74 -6.54 -1.85
N MET A 46 21.34 -7.82 -2.02
CA MET A 46 19.95 -8.18 -2.29
C MET A 46 19.02 -7.82 -1.13
N VAL A 47 19.41 -8.13 0.11
CA VAL A 47 18.63 -7.80 1.31
C VAL A 47 18.51 -6.30 1.50
N LEU A 48 19.59 -5.55 1.25
CA LEU A 48 19.57 -4.09 1.30
C LEU A 48 18.62 -3.50 0.25
N ALA A 49 18.67 -3.98 -0.99
CA ALA A 49 17.77 -3.55 -2.06
C ALA A 49 16.30 -3.82 -1.71
N ALA A 50 16.00 -5.03 -1.21
CA ALA A 50 14.65 -5.39 -0.76
C ALA A 50 14.17 -4.53 0.42
N ALA A 51 15.05 -4.24 1.39
CA ALA A 51 14.74 -3.37 2.53
C ALA A 51 14.36 -1.95 2.07
N VAL A 52 15.10 -1.38 1.12
CA VAL A 52 14.82 -0.06 0.56
C VAL A 52 13.47 -0.04 -0.16
N VAL A 53 13.20 -1.03 -1.02
CA VAL A 53 11.91 -1.13 -1.73
C VAL A 53 10.75 -1.25 -0.74
N LEU A 54 10.89 -2.12 0.26
CA LEU A 54 9.86 -2.33 1.29
C LEU A 54 9.62 -1.06 2.13
N LEU A 55 10.66 -0.27 2.40
CA LEU A 55 10.54 1.02 3.08
C LEU A 55 9.72 2.02 2.25
N PHE A 56 9.98 2.12 0.94
CA PHE A 56 9.23 3.01 0.06
C PHE A 56 7.76 2.60 -0.06
N ILE A 57 7.47 1.31 -0.20
CA ILE A 57 6.11 0.77 -0.23
C ILE A 57 5.40 1.09 1.10
N GLY A 58 6.03 0.78 2.23
CA GLY A 58 5.46 1.04 3.55
C GLY A 58 5.20 2.53 3.82
N ALA A 59 6.10 3.40 3.37
CA ALA A 59 5.90 4.85 3.46
C ALA A 59 4.71 5.32 2.62
N LEU A 60 4.56 4.81 1.38
CA LEU A 60 3.44 5.16 0.51
C LEU A 60 2.10 4.69 1.07
N GLU A 61 2.05 3.47 1.62
CA GLU A 61 0.88 2.91 2.31
C GLU A 61 0.49 3.74 3.53
N LEU A 62 1.48 4.08 4.36
CA LEU A 62 1.25 4.88 5.56
C LEU A 62 0.75 6.28 5.22
N VAL A 63 1.38 6.96 4.25
CA VAL A 63 0.94 8.29 3.79
C VAL A 63 -0.48 8.22 3.24
N THR A 64 -0.78 7.23 2.41
CA THR A 64 -2.12 7.02 1.85
C THR A 64 -3.16 6.76 2.94
N GLY A 65 -2.83 5.90 3.91
CA GLY A 65 -3.69 5.60 5.04
C GLY A 65 -3.94 6.83 5.93
N VAL A 66 -2.90 7.58 6.28
CA VAL A 66 -3.04 8.82 7.07
C VAL A 66 -3.88 9.86 6.32
N MET A 67 -3.68 10.00 5.01
CA MET A 67 -4.49 10.86 4.16
C MET A 67 -5.96 10.44 4.18
N GLY A 68 -6.28 9.17 3.96
CA GLY A 68 -7.67 8.70 3.96
C GLY A 68 -8.35 8.83 5.32
N ILE A 69 -7.63 8.60 6.43
CA ILE A 69 -8.16 8.85 7.78
C ILE A 69 -8.51 10.33 7.97
N ARG A 70 -7.61 11.24 7.60
CA ARG A 70 -7.81 12.69 7.77
C ARG A 70 -8.90 13.23 6.84
N LEU A 71 -8.84 12.86 5.56
CA LEU A 71 -9.72 13.37 4.51
C LEU A 71 -11.12 12.73 4.54
N SER A 72 -11.30 11.56 5.18
CA SER A 72 -12.65 10.97 5.37
C SER A 72 -13.62 11.87 6.14
N LYS A 73 -13.10 12.88 6.87
CA LYS A 73 -13.91 13.89 7.58
C LYS A 73 -14.47 14.97 6.65
N ASP A 74 -13.82 15.21 5.51
CA ASP A 74 -14.18 16.21 4.52
C ASP A 74 -14.17 15.58 3.11
N PRO A 75 -15.29 14.97 2.68
CA PRO A 75 -15.34 14.18 1.46
C PRO A 75 -14.95 14.97 0.20
N ALA A 76 -15.20 16.29 0.14
CA ALA A 76 -14.81 17.13 -1.00
C ALA A 76 -13.29 17.16 -1.23
N ARG A 77 -12.49 16.83 -0.20
CA ARG A 77 -11.03 16.82 -0.25
C ARG A 77 -10.43 15.42 -0.44
N LEU A 78 -11.21 14.39 -0.76
CA LEU A 78 -10.70 13.02 -0.94
C LEU A 78 -9.91 12.80 -2.25
N LYS A 79 -9.89 13.76 -3.17
CA LYS A 79 -9.20 13.63 -4.47
C LYS A 79 -7.73 13.20 -4.36
N PRO A 80 -6.90 13.76 -3.45
CA PRO A 80 -5.52 13.33 -3.28
C PRO A 80 -5.39 11.88 -2.78
N PHE A 81 -6.32 11.43 -1.93
CA PHE A 81 -6.37 10.03 -1.48
C PHE A 81 -6.72 9.08 -2.63
N VAL A 82 -7.63 9.47 -3.52
CA VAL A 82 -7.95 8.67 -4.71
C VAL A 82 -6.73 8.54 -5.63
N VAL A 83 -5.96 9.61 -5.82
CA VAL A 83 -4.73 9.56 -6.62
C VAL A 83 -3.72 8.59 -5.99
N SER A 84 -3.46 8.69 -4.68
CA SER A 84 -2.49 7.82 -4.02
C SER A 84 -2.95 6.35 -3.99
N ALA A 85 -4.24 6.08 -3.74
CA ALA A 85 -4.81 4.73 -3.82
C ALA A 85 -4.77 4.16 -5.24
N THR A 86 -4.89 5.01 -6.28
CA THR A 86 -4.71 4.61 -7.68
C THR A 86 -3.29 4.17 -7.95
N ILE A 87 -2.30 4.93 -7.46
CA ILE A 87 -0.89 4.55 -7.57
C ILE A 87 -0.64 3.19 -6.90
N LEU A 88 -1.14 2.99 -5.67
CA LEU A 88 -1.01 1.70 -4.97
C LEU A 88 -1.64 0.55 -5.77
N THR A 89 -2.81 0.77 -6.37
CA THR A 89 -3.49 -0.23 -7.21
C THR A 89 -2.62 -0.59 -8.41
N LEU A 90 -2.09 0.41 -9.13
CA LEU A 90 -1.27 0.20 -10.31
C LEU A 90 0.06 -0.48 -10.00
N VAL A 91 0.74 -0.09 -8.91
CA VAL A 91 1.99 -0.72 -8.47
C VAL A 91 1.77 -2.19 -8.17
N ASN A 92 0.72 -2.54 -7.42
CA ASN A 92 0.41 -3.93 -7.11
C ASN A 92 0.08 -4.76 -8.37
N LEU A 93 -0.71 -4.21 -9.29
CA LEU A 93 -1.02 -4.88 -10.55
C LEU A 93 0.22 -5.03 -11.46
N PHE A 94 1.11 -4.04 -11.46
CA PHE A 94 2.37 -4.10 -12.18
C PHE A 94 3.28 -5.20 -11.64
N GLU A 95 3.38 -5.35 -10.31
CA GLU A 95 4.13 -6.46 -9.71
C GLU A 95 3.53 -7.83 -10.06
N VAL A 96 2.20 -7.95 -10.11
CA VAL A 96 1.55 -9.18 -10.58
C VAL A 96 1.92 -9.46 -12.03
N PHE A 97 1.88 -8.45 -12.89
CA PHE A 97 2.25 -8.59 -14.30
C PHE A 97 3.71 -9.04 -14.47
N MET A 98 4.64 -8.46 -13.70
CA MET A 98 6.04 -8.87 -13.73
C MET A 98 6.23 -10.31 -13.28
N LYS A 99 5.57 -10.74 -12.19
CA LYS A 99 5.64 -12.12 -11.68
C LYS A 99 5.04 -13.17 -12.61
N ILE A 100 4.03 -12.80 -13.40
CA ILE A 100 3.47 -13.71 -14.42
C ILE A 100 4.44 -13.85 -15.60
N GLY A 101 5.24 -12.81 -15.88
CA GLY A 101 6.22 -12.80 -16.96
C GLY A 101 7.59 -13.37 -16.58
N SER A 102 7.87 -13.60 -15.30
CA SER A 102 9.08 -14.24 -14.80
C SER A 102 8.80 -15.68 -14.37
N ASP A 103 9.76 -16.59 -14.56
CA ASP A 103 9.71 -17.96 -14.01
C ASP A 103 9.94 -17.97 -12.47
N GLU A 104 9.69 -16.85 -11.78
CA GLU A 104 9.86 -16.72 -10.34
C GLU A 104 8.62 -17.22 -9.60
N ASP A 105 8.79 -18.30 -8.83
CA ASP A 105 7.77 -18.78 -7.92
C ASP A 105 7.60 -17.82 -6.74
N GLY A 106 6.44 -17.17 -6.67
CA GLY A 106 6.08 -16.30 -5.55
C GLY A 106 4.58 -16.05 -5.44
N PRO A 107 4.06 -15.77 -4.24
CA PRO A 107 2.63 -15.52 -4.06
C PRO A 107 2.22 -14.21 -4.77
N ILE A 108 1.48 -14.34 -5.88
CA ILE A 108 0.83 -13.21 -6.58
C ILE A 108 -0.45 -12.74 -5.90
N TRP A 109 -1.07 -13.62 -5.10
CA TRP A 109 -2.37 -13.38 -4.48
C TRP A 109 -2.33 -12.23 -3.46
N VAL A 110 -1.18 -11.98 -2.82
CA VAL A 110 -1.01 -10.85 -1.90
C VAL A 110 -1.20 -9.54 -2.65
N ASN A 111 -0.50 -9.36 -3.76
CA ASN A 111 -0.58 -8.15 -4.57
C ASN A 111 -1.98 -7.98 -5.19
N LEU A 112 -2.65 -9.07 -5.57
CA LEU A 112 -4.05 -9.04 -6.02
C LEU A 112 -5.02 -8.58 -4.91
N LEU A 113 -4.84 -9.05 -3.67
CA LEU A 113 -5.65 -8.61 -2.54
C LEU A 113 -5.42 -7.12 -2.23
N TYR A 114 -4.17 -6.66 -2.26
CA TYR A 114 -3.86 -5.23 -2.08
C TYR A 114 -4.45 -4.36 -3.19
N ALA A 115 -4.32 -4.79 -4.44
CA ALA A 115 -4.93 -4.09 -5.58
C ALA A 115 -6.46 -4.01 -5.42
N ALA A 116 -7.11 -5.10 -5.02
CA ALA A 116 -8.55 -5.13 -4.79
C ALA A 116 -8.97 -4.21 -3.63
N LEU A 117 -8.21 -4.20 -2.53
CA LEU A 117 -8.45 -3.33 -1.39
C LEU A 117 -8.30 -1.85 -1.76
N ALA A 118 -7.19 -1.48 -2.41
CA ALA A 118 -6.93 -0.12 -2.85
C ALA A 118 -7.98 0.36 -3.86
N PHE A 119 -8.38 -0.50 -4.81
CA PHE A 119 -9.46 -0.22 -5.74
C PHE A 119 -10.81 -0.02 -5.03
N THR A 120 -11.12 -0.83 -4.03
CA THR A 120 -12.31 -0.65 -3.19
C THR A 120 -12.30 0.72 -2.51
N ALA A 121 -11.14 1.14 -1.99
CA ALA A 121 -10.96 2.47 -1.41
C ALA A 121 -11.25 3.60 -2.42
N ILE A 122 -10.76 3.46 -3.67
CA ILE A 122 -11.03 4.40 -4.76
C ILE A 122 -12.53 4.51 -5.05
N VAL A 123 -13.23 3.38 -5.16
CA VAL A 123 -14.68 3.36 -5.46
C VAL A 123 -15.47 4.08 -4.37
N TYR A 124 -15.23 3.77 -3.10
CA TYR A 124 -15.96 4.39 -2.00
C TYR A 124 -15.59 5.87 -1.80
N ALA A 125 -14.32 6.24 -1.96
CA ALA A 125 -13.91 7.64 -1.91
C ALA A 125 -14.53 8.45 -3.06
N SER A 126 -14.59 7.88 -4.26
CA SER A 126 -15.23 8.52 -5.43
C SER A 126 -16.73 8.70 -5.25
N ARG A 127 -17.41 7.72 -4.62
CA ARG A 127 -18.83 7.83 -4.25
C ARG A 127 -19.05 8.89 -3.17
N ALA A 128 -18.17 8.94 -2.17
CA ALA A 128 -18.25 9.96 -1.10
C ALA A 128 -18.10 11.38 -1.66
N MET A 129 -17.17 11.61 -2.60
CA MET A 129 -17.00 12.90 -3.28
C MET A 129 -18.27 13.31 -4.04
N LYS A 130 -18.80 12.43 -4.89
CA LYS A 130 -20.03 12.71 -5.66
C LYS A 130 -21.24 13.00 -4.78
N GLY A 131 -21.35 12.32 -3.63
CA GLY A 131 -22.43 12.56 -2.67
C GLY A 131 -22.30 13.90 -1.94
N ALA A 132 -21.08 14.44 -1.81
CA ALA A 132 -20.83 15.75 -1.22
C ALA A 132 -21.09 16.89 -2.22
N ASP A 133 -20.79 16.69 -3.50
CA ASP A 133 -21.04 17.68 -4.56
C ASP A 133 -22.53 17.85 -4.90
N ALA A 134 -23.39 16.92 -4.47
CA ALA A 134 -24.82 16.93 -4.69
C ALA A 134 -25.63 17.60 -3.56
N GLN A 135 -24.96 18.09 -2.51
CA GLN A 135 -25.53 18.83 -1.37
C GLN A 135 -25.21 20.31 -1.46
#